data_AF-A0A4R9JYY1-F1
#
_entry.id   AF-A0A4R9JYY1-F1
#
_cell.length_a   1.000
_cell.length_b   1.000
_cell.length_c   1.000
_cell.angle_alpha   90.00
_cell.angle_beta   90.00
_cell.angle_gamma   90.00
#
_symmetry.space_group_name_H-M   'P 1'
#
loop_
_entity.id
_entity.type
_entity.pdbx_description
1 polymer ?
#
loop_
_entity_poly.entity_id
_entity_poly.type
_entity_poly.pdbx_seq_one_letter_code
_entity_poly.pdbx_strand_id
1 'polypeptide(L)'
;MSAIQITFITDFLPSFEKKVTKQGRIQRFSPRVEIEWMPMIRMLTVVVFIFCSVQSSEAKDSLSFWKTNSFQKEIREDGRIRLSTEIEVFGEPKTVEVIFTPDVEEFAPIILQNSIRLIPVIARFLGIAPKQGVYTITHLSDKSTARNEGNTVLIPFNYPDPKKALPIPLLYHEIDHWWFGQNPRFISEGVSSFLPLALHHSGQLTLTPDEILEILNWWGFYNPTILKDIPLGDMEFKNLNEEESFSLHYQKTFKIQYILFQELGHDGYLKFLKSIIDYESMSEHFVQSVGVSQKTEGILNLLNQTKQINWKKILSGWLLTKDYSGVSISEWKDTDLDGLMDVEERYLGTNIKLSDTDKDGLNDGAEVALGTNPLVPDSPNIFENRLEINGPVLDGNASDWDFISKKKVATSLANPKIAGHFDLVMFQYFLVDDILYGFLKTRELPRIDKTTKGFYYFFVDQSTAAKTEGFGFWYASDARIGWEIRKEGSPEVVYGKVGEGFEFKIKIPKSDPKPKKLIPILRKTENVGFWRDYIPIEIEK
;
A
#
# COMPACT_ATOMS: atom_id res chain seq x y z
N MET A 1 -19.73 14.24 -41.63
CA MET A 1 -19.99 15.69 -41.44
C MET A 1 -21.23 15.75 -40.55
N SER A 2 -21.24 16.27 -39.33
CA SER A 2 -20.45 17.36 -38.75
C SER A 2 -20.38 17.23 -37.22
N ALA A 3 -19.23 17.65 -36.68
CA ALA A 3 -18.79 17.88 -35.32
C ALA A 3 -19.80 17.90 -34.15
N ILE A 4 -19.46 17.14 -33.10
CA ILE A 4 -19.83 17.45 -31.71
C ILE A 4 -18.53 17.83 -30.98
N GLN A 5 -18.43 19.11 -30.61
CA GLN A 5 -17.40 19.64 -29.72
C GLN A 5 -17.71 19.17 -28.29
N ILE A 6 -16.83 18.36 -27.71
CA ILE A 6 -16.83 18.05 -26.27
C ILE A 6 -15.93 19.11 -25.62
N THR A 7 -16.53 19.96 -24.79
CA THR A 7 -15.81 20.94 -23.97
C THR A 7 -15.52 20.28 -22.62
N PHE A 8 -14.25 20.32 -22.22
CA PHE A 8 -13.76 19.79 -20.95
C PHE A 8 -14.40 20.52 -19.76
N ILE A 9 -14.89 19.76 -18.78
CA ILE A 9 -15.27 20.27 -17.46
C ILE A 9 -14.00 20.21 -16.60
N THR A 10 -13.33 21.36 -16.49
CA THR A 10 -12.46 21.70 -15.36
C THR A 10 -13.24 22.61 -14.43
N ASP A 11 -12.95 22.54 -13.13
CA ASP A 11 -13.32 23.46 -12.04
C ASP A 11 -14.35 22.90 -11.03
N PHE A 12 -13.82 22.37 -9.93
CA PHE A 12 -14.46 22.41 -8.62
C PHE A 12 -13.51 23.13 -7.65
N LEU A 13 -13.63 24.46 -7.59
CA LEU A 13 -13.19 25.29 -6.47
C LEU A 13 -14.32 26.29 -6.20
N PRO A 14 -14.89 26.36 -4.98
CA PRO A 14 -15.81 27.42 -4.65
C PRO A 14 -15.01 28.71 -4.38
N SER A 15 -14.98 29.60 -5.37
CA SER A 15 -14.54 30.98 -5.19
C SER A 15 -15.57 31.74 -4.34
N PHE A 16 -15.19 32.06 -3.10
CA PHE A 16 -15.89 33.06 -2.30
C PHE A 16 -15.57 34.46 -2.83
N GLU A 17 -16.41 34.98 -3.73
CA GLU A 17 -16.41 36.41 -4.03
C GLU A 17 -16.97 37.21 -2.85
N LYS A 18 -16.09 38.00 -2.21
CA LYS A 18 -16.47 39.12 -1.33
C LYS A 18 -17.30 40.13 -2.13
N LYS A 19 -18.62 40.17 -1.92
CA LYS A 19 -19.42 41.38 -2.17
C LYS A 19 -19.41 42.26 -0.93
N VAL A 20 -18.60 43.32 -0.99
CA VAL A 20 -18.73 44.48 -0.10
C VAL A 20 -19.99 45.23 -0.51
N THR A 21 -21.01 45.23 0.34
CA THR A 21 -22.05 46.26 0.32
C THR A 21 -22.12 46.93 1.69
N LYS A 22 -21.86 48.24 1.67
CA LYS A 22 -21.97 49.19 2.77
C LYS A 22 -23.42 49.26 3.27
N GLN A 23 -23.55 49.45 4.58
CA GLN A 23 -24.72 49.90 5.37
C GLN A 23 -25.49 48.79 6.09
N GLY A 24 -25.46 48.90 7.42
CA GLY A 24 -25.96 47.89 8.34
C GLY A 24 -27.45 47.98 8.62
N ARG A 25 -28.01 46.86 9.08
CA ARG A 25 -28.77 46.72 10.32
C ARG A 25 -29.21 45.26 10.48
N ILE A 26 -29.17 44.80 11.72
CA ILE A 26 -29.60 43.48 12.19
C ILE A 26 -31.13 43.37 12.04
N GLN A 27 -31.64 42.27 11.50
CA GLN A 27 -33.00 41.79 11.77
C GLN A 27 -33.09 40.26 11.72
N ARG A 28 -33.49 39.66 12.85
CA ARG A 28 -34.03 38.29 12.97
C ARG A 28 -35.42 38.27 12.32
N PHE A 29 -35.71 37.28 11.48
CA PHE A 29 -37.08 36.77 11.28
C PHE A 29 -37.06 35.31 10.83
N SER A 30 -37.77 34.45 11.59
CA SER A 30 -38.39 33.22 11.06
C SER A 30 -39.74 33.60 10.41
N PRO A 31 -40.24 32.81 9.46
CA PRO A 31 -41.50 32.12 9.78
C PRO A 31 -41.67 30.71 9.17
N ARG A 32 -42.45 29.90 9.91
CA ARG A 32 -43.24 28.74 9.43
C ARG A 32 -44.35 29.22 8.47
N VAL A 33 -44.68 28.42 7.45
CA VAL A 33 -46.08 28.21 6.99
C VAL A 33 -46.26 26.77 6.50
N GLU A 34 -47.42 26.22 6.87
CA GLU A 34 -47.96 24.87 6.74
C GLU A 34 -48.81 24.65 5.47
N ILE A 35 -48.78 23.39 4.99
CA ILE A 35 -49.91 22.52 4.52
C ILE A 35 -50.74 22.92 3.28
N GLU A 36 -50.88 21.98 2.32
CA GLU A 36 -52.19 21.45 1.87
C GLU A 36 -52.07 20.15 1.03
N TRP A 37 -52.95 19.19 1.32
CA TRP A 37 -53.08 17.85 0.71
C TRP A 37 -54.40 17.73 -0.05
N MET A 38 -54.43 16.98 -1.18
CA MET A 38 -55.47 16.01 -1.67
C MET A 38 -55.46 15.85 -3.23
N PRO A 39 -56.04 14.79 -3.87
CA PRO A 39 -55.35 13.52 -4.15
C PRO A 39 -55.55 12.95 -5.59
N MET A 40 -54.89 11.81 -5.86
CA MET A 40 -55.15 10.82 -6.93
C MET A 40 -54.89 11.19 -8.41
N ILE A 41 -53.92 10.52 -9.04
CA ILE A 41 -54.14 9.45 -10.04
C ILE A 41 -52.84 8.62 -10.19
N ARG A 42 -53.02 7.31 -10.20
CA ARG A 42 -51.99 6.27 -10.30
C ARG A 42 -51.30 6.26 -11.67
N MET A 43 -49.97 6.21 -11.71
CA MET A 43 -49.24 5.28 -12.57
C MET A 43 -47.76 5.20 -12.16
N LEU A 44 -47.22 3.99 -12.28
CA LEU A 44 -45.91 3.50 -11.85
C LEU A 44 -44.75 4.46 -12.12
N THR A 45 -43.79 4.58 -11.19
CA THR A 45 -42.46 3.93 -11.26
C THR A 45 -41.67 4.29 -10.00
N VAL A 46 -40.96 3.30 -9.48
CA VAL A 46 -40.17 3.27 -8.24
C VAL A 46 -39.13 4.40 -8.18
N VAL A 47 -39.18 5.22 -7.13
CA VAL A 47 -38.03 6.01 -6.65
C VAL A 47 -37.90 5.72 -5.15
N VAL A 48 -36.92 4.88 -4.82
CA VAL A 48 -36.48 4.65 -3.45
C VAL A 48 -35.54 5.80 -3.07
N PHE A 49 -35.96 6.61 -2.09
CA PHE A 49 -35.04 7.39 -1.26
C PHE A 49 -34.36 6.44 -0.28
N ILE A 50 -33.03 6.35 -0.32
CA ILE A 50 -32.22 5.92 0.83
C ILE A 50 -31.23 7.03 1.11
N PHE A 51 -31.44 7.72 2.23
CA PHE A 51 -30.40 8.50 2.90
C PHE A 51 -29.98 7.70 4.15
N CYS A 52 -28.67 7.58 4.32
CA CYS A 52 -27.94 7.25 5.54
C CYS A 52 -28.27 5.94 6.28
N SER A 53 -27.53 4.89 5.91
CA SER A 53 -26.91 3.97 6.88
C SER A 53 -25.76 3.21 6.20
N VAL A 54 -24.63 3.90 5.94
CA VAL A 54 -23.38 3.21 5.57
C VAL A 54 -22.52 3.14 6.82
N GLN A 55 -22.90 2.23 7.71
CA GLN A 55 -22.04 1.69 8.75
C GLN A 55 -22.41 0.21 8.89
N SER A 56 -21.42 -0.66 8.65
CA SER A 56 -21.41 -2.11 8.95
C SER A 56 -22.05 -3.15 7.98
N SER A 57 -22.16 -2.91 6.67
CA SER A 57 -22.66 -3.95 5.74
C SER A 57 -21.58 -4.89 5.16
N GLU A 58 -20.31 -4.51 5.06
CA GLU A 58 -19.30 -5.36 4.38
C GLU A 58 -19.01 -6.69 5.11
N ALA A 59 -19.14 -6.71 6.44
CA ALA A 59 -18.94 -7.95 7.22
C ALA A 59 -20.18 -8.87 7.23
N LYS A 60 -21.37 -8.38 6.85
CA LYS A 60 -22.59 -9.21 6.75
C LYS A 60 -22.83 -9.71 5.33
N ASP A 61 -22.38 -8.98 4.32
CA ASP A 61 -22.38 -9.45 2.92
C ASP A 61 -21.30 -10.50 2.66
N SER A 62 -20.19 -10.50 3.39
CA SER A 62 -19.20 -11.57 3.27
C SER A 62 -19.79 -12.93 3.66
N LEU A 63 -20.61 -13.02 4.71
CA LEU A 63 -21.18 -14.29 5.17
C LEU A 63 -22.32 -14.84 4.28
N SER A 64 -23.05 -13.96 3.58
CA SER A 64 -24.10 -14.34 2.62
C SER A 64 -23.52 -14.75 1.25
N PHE A 65 -22.34 -14.23 0.89
CA PHE A 65 -21.64 -14.54 -0.36
C PHE A 65 -21.05 -15.97 -0.42
N TRP A 66 -20.67 -16.58 0.72
CA TRP A 66 -20.17 -17.98 0.75
C TRP A 66 -21.21 -19.01 0.30
N LYS A 67 -22.51 -18.65 0.24
CA LYS A 67 -23.58 -19.58 -0.13
C LYS A 67 -23.91 -19.58 -1.63
N THR A 68 -23.38 -18.65 -2.42
CA THR A 68 -23.84 -18.46 -3.81
C THR A 68 -22.90 -18.99 -4.89
N ASN A 69 -21.61 -19.17 -4.60
CA ASN A 69 -20.66 -19.71 -5.59
C ASN A 69 -20.31 -21.17 -5.27
N SER A 70 -20.81 -22.10 -6.08
CA SER A 70 -20.39 -23.50 -6.04
C SER A 70 -19.00 -23.64 -6.68
N PHE A 71 -17.96 -23.75 -5.86
CA PHE A 71 -16.63 -24.13 -6.35
C PHE A 71 -16.62 -25.61 -6.75
N GLN A 72 -15.96 -25.94 -7.85
CA GLN A 72 -15.65 -27.32 -8.16
C GLN A 72 -14.41 -27.73 -7.39
N LYS A 73 -14.50 -28.81 -6.60
CA LYS A 73 -13.40 -29.38 -5.84
C LYS A 73 -13.03 -30.74 -6.40
N GLU A 74 -11.75 -30.95 -6.67
CA GLU A 74 -11.20 -32.21 -7.17
C GLU A 74 -9.91 -32.57 -6.42
N ILE A 75 -9.72 -33.85 -6.14
CA ILE A 75 -8.45 -34.39 -5.62
C ILE A 75 -7.68 -34.96 -6.80
N ARG A 76 -6.49 -34.43 -7.06
CA ARG A 76 -5.60 -34.83 -8.15
C ARG A 76 -4.83 -36.11 -7.79
N GLU A 77 -4.31 -36.78 -8.81
CA GLU A 77 -3.53 -38.02 -8.64
C GLU A 77 -2.26 -37.83 -7.80
N ASP A 78 -1.67 -36.62 -7.82
CA ASP A 78 -0.49 -36.25 -7.02
C ASP A 78 -0.82 -35.91 -5.55
N GLY A 79 -2.08 -36.09 -5.14
CA GLY A 79 -2.57 -35.81 -3.79
C GLY A 79 -2.88 -34.33 -3.53
N ARG A 80 -2.68 -33.44 -4.51
CA ARG A 80 -3.08 -32.04 -4.41
C ARG A 80 -4.57 -31.88 -4.63
N ILE A 81 -5.15 -30.83 -4.06
CA ILE A 81 -6.54 -30.44 -4.23
C ILE A 81 -6.59 -29.32 -5.25
N ARG A 82 -7.52 -29.40 -6.19
CA ARG A 82 -7.91 -28.33 -7.10
C ARG A 82 -9.24 -27.75 -6.66
N LEU A 83 -9.29 -26.43 -6.48
CA LEU A 83 -10.54 -25.67 -6.42
C LEU A 83 -10.64 -24.78 -7.66
N SER A 84 -11.77 -24.79 -8.35
CA SER A 84 -11.95 -23.98 -9.56
C SER A 84 -13.35 -23.37 -9.67
N THR A 85 -13.45 -22.32 -10.47
CA THR A 85 -14.71 -21.69 -10.85
C THR A 85 -14.59 -20.99 -12.20
N GLU A 86 -15.72 -20.86 -12.89
CA GLU A 86 -15.82 -20.09 -14.12
C GLU A 86 -16.32 -18.68 -13.80
N ILE A 87 -15.72 -17.69 -14.45
CA ILE A 87 -16.08 -16.28 -14.34
C ILE A 87 -16.20 -15.67 -15.73
N GLU A 88 -17.08 -14.68 -15.87
CA GLU A 88 -17.11 -13.83 -17.06
C GLU A 88 -16.08 -12.70 -16.91
N VAL A 89 -15.14 -12.62 -17.85
CA VAL A 89 -14.10 -11.59 -17.89
C VAL A 89 -14.22 -10.85 -19.20
N PHE A 90 -14.74 -9.62 -19.15
CA PHE A 90 -14.89 -8.74 -20.31
C PHE A 90 -15.62 -9.43 -21.49
N GLY A 91 -16.71 -10.15 -21.19
CA GLY A 91 -17.54 -10.87 -22.17
C GLY A 91 -17.02 -12.25 -22.60
N GLU A 92 -15.90 -12.71 -22.04
CA GLU A 92 -15.34 -14.03 -22.32
C GLU A 92 -15.40 -14.94 -21.08
N PRO A 93 -15.78 -16.22 -21.22
CA PRO A 93 -15.69 -17.17 -20.12
C PRO A 93 -14.23 -17.52 -19.83
N LYS A 94 -13.84 -17.45 -18.56
CA LYS A 94 -12.52 -17.85 -18.05
C LYS A 94 -12.67 -18.77 -16.86
N THR A 95 -11.71 -19.66 -16.67
CA THR A 95 -11.59 -20.51 -15.50
C THR A 95 -10.48 -19.97 -14.60
N VAL A 96 -10.78 -19.82 -13.31
CA VAL A 96 -9.78 -19.55 -12.28
C VAL A 96 -9.69 -20.78 -11.39
N GLU A 97 -8.49 -21.29 -11.22
CA GLU A 97 -8.24 -22.46 -10.38
C GLU A 97 -7.07 -22.23 -9.42
N VAL A 98 -7.20 -22.81 -8.23
CA VAL A 98 -6.13 -22.88 -7.23
C VAL A 98 -5.80 -24.34 -6.95
N ILE A 99 -4.52 -24.69 -6.98
CA ILE A 99 -4.01 -26.04 -6.74
C ILE A 99 -3.15 -26.00 -5.48
N PHE A 100 -3.44 -26.85 -4.50
CA PHE A 100 -2.80 -26.77 -3.20
C PHE A 100 -2.70 -28.11 -2.50
N THR A 101 -1.85 -28.19 -1.47
CA THR A 101 -1.75 -29.35 -0.59
C THR A 101 -2.71 -29.20 0.60
N PRO A 102 -3.18 -30.30 1.21
CA PRO A 102 -4.19 -30.24 2.28
C PRO A 102 -3.84 -29.36 3.48
N ASP A 103 -2.55 -29.14 3.76
CA ASP A 103 -2.06 -28.33 4.88
C ASP A 103 -2.34 -26.82 4.74
N VAL A 104 -2.65 -26.33 3.54
CA VAL A 104 -3.00 -24.92 3.28
C VAL A 104 -4.44 -24.76 2.78
N GLU A 105 -5.29 -25.77 2.99
CA GLU A 105 -6.68 -25.79 2.50
C GLU A 105 -7.51 -24.60 2.99
N GLU A 106 -7.23 -24.10 4.20
CA GLU A 106 -7.94 -22.94 4.76
C GLU A 106 -7.73 -21.64 3.97
N PHE A 107 -6.59 -21.48 3.28
CA PHE A 107 -6.26 -20.27 2.53
C PHE A 107 -6.79 -20.31 1.08
N ALA A 108 -6.95 -21.51 0.51
CA ALA A 108 -7.26 -21.67 -0.90
C ALA A 108 -8.60 -21.02 -1.34
N PRO A 109 -9.72 -21.15 -0.58
CA PRO A 109 -10.96 -20.44 -0.91
C PRO A 109 -10.81 -18.91 -0.88
N ILE A 110 -10.02 -18.38 0.06
CA ILE A 110 -9.77 -16.93 0.19
C ILE A 110 -9.01 -16.42 -1.03
N ILE A 111 -7.94 -17.13 -1.44
CA ILE A 111 -7.14 -16.79 -2.63
C ILE A 111 -7.99 -16.85 -3.89
N LEU A 112 -8.80 -17.91 -4.06
CA LEU A 112 -9.70 -18.04 -5.21
C LEU A 112 -10.72 -16.89 -5.26
N GLN A 113 -11.33 -16.55 -4.13
CA GLN A 113 -12.30 -15.45 -4.03
C GLN A 113 -11.69 -14.08 -4.33
N ASN A 114 -10.51 -13.81 -3.80
CA ASN A 114 -9.80 -12.57 -4.09
C ASN A 114 -9.41 -12.50 -5.57
N SER A 115 -8.99 -13.62 -6.16
CA SER A 115 -8.66 -13.69 -7.59
C SER A 115 -9.88 -13.36 -8.46
N ILE A 116 -11.03 -13.99 -8.21
CA ILE A 116 -12.26 -13.71 -8.99
C ILE A 116 -12.82 -12.30 -8.77
N ARG A 117 -12.46 -11.64 -7.66
CA ARG A 117 -12.79 -10.23 -7.41
C ARG A 117 -11.89 -9.29 -8.21
N LEU A 118 -10.58 -9.58 -8.25
CA LEU A 118 -9.56 -8.71 -8.84
C LEU A 118 -9.51 -8.83 -10.38
N ILE A 119 -9.56 -10.05 -10.92
CA ILE A 119 -9.44 -10.31 -12.37
C ILE A 119 -10.43 -9.45 -13.21
N PRO A 120 -11.73 -9.37 -12.87
CA PRO A 120 -12.66 -8.53 -13.64
C PRO A 120 -12.38 -7.03 -13.52
N VAL A 121 -11.81 -6.56 -12.40
CA VAL A 121 -11.43 -5.15 -12.22
C VAL A 121 -10.30 -4.80 -13.18
N ILE A 122 -9.26 -5.64 -13.22
CA ILE A 122 -8.10 -5.50 -14.11
C ILE A 122 -8.56 -5.50 -15.57
N ALA A 123 -9.36 -6.50 -15.94
CA ALA A 123 -9.87 -6.65 -17.31
C ALA A 123 -10.70 -5.45 -17.77
N ARG A 124 -11.56 -4.91 -16.89
CA ARG A 124 -12.36 -3.71 -17.22
C ARG A 124 -11.49 -2.48 -17.41
N PHE A 125 -10.49 -2.28 -16.57
CA PHE A 125 -9.55 -1.17 -16.70
C PHE A 125 -8.78 -1.24 -18.01
N LEU A 126 -8.12 -2.39 -18.27
CA LEU A 126 -7.37 -2.63 -19.50
C LEU A 126 -8.31 -2.69 -20.72
N GLY A 127 -9.60 -2.94 -20.51
CA GLY A 127 -10.60 -3.09 -21.56
C GLY A 127 -10.34 -4.31 -22.43
N ILE A 128 -9.78 -5.37 -21.85
CA ILE A 128 -9.43 -6.61 -22.54
C ILE A 128 -9.35 -7.79 -21.58
N ALA A 129 -9.90 -8.93 -21.99
CA ALA A 129 -9.76 -10.21 -21.30
C ALA A 129 -8.35 -10.81 -21.52
N PRO A 130 -7.81 -11.58 -20.57
CA PRO A 130 -6.57 -12.31 -20.81
C PRO A 130 -6.81 -13.38 -21.88
N LYS A 131 -5.83 -13.62 -22.76
CA LYS A 131 -6.00 -14.50 -23.93
C LYS A 131 -6.31 -15.95 -23.53
N GLN A 132 -5.67 -16.43 -22.48
CA GLN A 132 -5.73 -17.81 -22.04
C GLN A 132 -7.05 -18.06 -21.32
N GLY A 133 -7.63 -19.23 -21.53
CA GLY A 133 -8.91 -19.58 -20.92
C GLY A 133 -8.82 -19.90 -19.43
N VAL A 134 -7.63 -20.21 -18.92
CA VAL A 134 -7.41 -20.68 -17.56
C VAL A 134 -6.28 -19.92 -16.90
N TYR A 135 -6.50 -19.49 -15.66
CA TYR A 135 -5.49 -18.96 -14.75
C TYR A 135 -5.36 -19.89 -13.55
N THR A 136 -4.13 -20.33 -13.29
CA THR A 136 -3.83 -21.33 -12.27
C THR A 136 -2.89 -20.76 -11.22
N ILE A 137 -3.28 -20.81 -9.95
CA ILE A 137 -2.41 -20.48 -8.82
C ILE A 137 -2.07 -21.75 -8.07
N THR A 138 -0.81 -22.11 -7.97
CA THR A 138 -0.34 -23.34 -7.33
C THR A 138 0.45 -23.04 -6.07
N HIS A 139 0.10 -23.72 -4.98
CA HIS A 139 0.83 -23.63 -3.73
C HIS A 139 2.26 -24.16 -3.87
N LEU A 140 3.24 -23.36 -3.42
CA LEU A 140 4.63 -23.76 -3.24
C LEU A 140 4.95 -24.14 -1.80
N SER A 141 5.50 -25.33 -1.63
CA SER A 141 6.00 -25.86 -0.36
C SER A 141 7.54 -25.89 -0.28
N ASP A 142 8.24 -25.44 -1.33
CA ASP A 142 9.70 -25.57 -1.49
C ASP A 142 10.52 -24.42 -0.87
N LYS A 143 9.84 -23.53 -0.12
CA LYS A 143 10.38 -22.31 0.51
C LYS A 143 10.85 -21.20 -0.45
N SER A 144 10.58 -21.32 -1.76
CA SER A 144 10.74 -20.18 -2.67
C SER A 144 9.59 -19.18 -2.50
N THR A 145 9.82 -17.93 -2.90
CA THR A 145 8.90 -16.80 -2.65
C THR A 145 7.75 -16.75 -3.64
N ALA A 146 8.03 -16.69 -4.94
CA ALA A 146 7.07 -16.82 -6.02
C ALA A 146 7.82 -17.09 -7.33
N ARG A 147 7.16 -17.73 -8.29
CA ARG A 147 7.64 -17.82 -9.68
C ARG A 147 6.49 -18.10 -10.64
N ASN A 148 6.69 -17.74 -11.90
CA ASN A 148 5.71 -17.91 -12.96
C ASN A 148 6.19 -18.95 -13.97
N GLU A 149 5.34 -19.95 -14.24
CA GLU A 149 5.56 -21.02 -15.21
C GLU A 149 4.42 -21.01 -16.24
N GLY A 150 4.59 -20.24 -17.31
CA GLY A 150 3.54 -19.99 -18.30
C GLY A 150 2.37 -19.22 -17.68
N ASN A 151 1.19 -19.82 -17.65
CA ASN A 151 -0.02 -19.25 -17.01
C ASN A 151 -0.24 -19.75 -15.58
N THR A 152 0.74 -20.47 -15.03
CA THR A 152 0.70 -20.93 -13.66
C THR A 152 1.54 -20.00 -12.81
N VAL A 153 0.91 -19.38 -11.83
CA VAL A 153 1.60 -18.71 -10.73
C VAL A 153 1.89 -19.77 -9.67
N LEU A 154 3.14 -19.84 -9.25
CA LEU A 154 3.55 -20.69 -8.14
C LEU A 154 3.93 -19.79 -6.97
N ILE A 155 3.19 -19.88 -5.87
CA ILE A 155 3.38 -19.02 -4.70
C ILE A 155 2.95 -19.75 -3.41
N PRO A 156 3.66 -19.59 -2.27
CA PRO A 156 3.17 -20.10 -1.01
C PRO A 156 1.89 -19.36 -0.62
N PHE A 157 0.85 -20.09 -0.22
CA PHE A 157 -0.48 -19.51 0.04
C PHE A 157 -0.53 -18.73 1.35
N ASN A 158 0.51 -18.90 2.17
CA ASN A 158 0.71 -18.31 3.47
C ASN A 158 2.04 -17.56 3.58
N TYR A 159 2.36 -16.79 2.54
CA TYR A 159 3.50 -15.89 2.52
C TYR A 159 3.05 -14.43 2.65
N PRO A 160 3.79 -13.57 3.37
CA PRO A 160 4.97 -13.88 4.19
C PRO A 160 4.62 -14.45 5.58
N ASP A 161 3.34 -14.42 5.98
CA ASP A 161 2.88 -14.88 7.29
C ASP A 161 2.26 -16.29 7.19
N PRO A 162 2.85 -17.33 7.81
CA PRO A 162 2.39 -18.71 7.71
C PRO A 162 0.97 -18.95 8.23
N LYS A 163 0.37 -17.97 8.90
CA LYS A 163 -0.98 -18.03 9.49
C LYS A 163 -2.04 -17.26 8.72
N LYS A 164 -1.67 -16.56 7.64
CA LYS A 164 -2.60 -15.75 6.85
C LYS A 164 -2.57 -16.20 5.40
N ALA A 165 -3.68 -15.98 4.71
CA ALA A 165 -3.68 -16.10 3.26
C ALA A 165 -2.78 -15.04 2.63
N LEU A 166 -2.38 -15.29 1.39
CA LEU A 166 -1.62 -14.37 0.57
C LEU A 166 -2.28 -12.97 0.58
N PRO A 167 -1.52 -11.91 0.92
CA PRO A 167 -2.03 -10.55 0.98
C PRO A 167 -2.44 -10.05 -0.41
N ILE A 168 -3.47 -9.18 -0.45
CA ILE A 168 -4.06 -8.69 -1.69
C ILE A 168 -3.03 -8.05 -2.63
N PRO A 169 -2.09 -7.20 -2.18
CA PRO A 169 -1.11 -6.58 -3.08
C PRO A 169 -0.25 -7.60 -3.81
N LEU A 170 0.19 -8.65 -3.13
CA LEU A 170 1.01 -9.71 -3.74
C LEU A 170 0.19 -10.58 -4.68
N LEU A 171 -1.04 -10.95 -4.28
CA LEU A 171 -1.94 -11.69 -5.17
C LEU A 171 -2.24 -10.88 -6.45
N TYR A 172 -2.46 -9.59 -6.30
CA TYR A 172 -2.71 -8.67 -7.40
C TYR A 172 -1.53 -8.64 -8.37
N HIS A 173 -0.30 -8.46 -7.85
CA HIS A 173 0.94 -8.50 -8.64
C HIS A 173 1.05 -9.77 -9.48
N GLU A 174 0.77 -10.94 -8.89
CA GLU A 174 0.86 -12.20 -9.62
C GLU A 174 -0.22 -12.35 -10.70
N ILE A 175 -1.44 -11.84 -10.45
CA ILE A 175 -2.53 -11.86 -11.44
C ILE A 175 -2.18 -11.03 -12.68
N ASP A 176 -1.47 -9.91 -12.51
CA ASP A 176 -1.11 -9.02 -13.62
C ASP A 176 -0.20 -9.71 -14.65
N HIS A 177 0.62 -10.68 -14.24
CA HIS A 177 1.43 -11.47 -15.17
C HIS A 177 0.60 -12.24 -16.20
N TRP A 178 -0.70 -12.45 -15.94
CA TRP A 178 -1.61 -13.05 -16.90
C TRP A 178 -1.79 -12.18 -18.16
N TRP A 179 -1.65 -10.86 -18.04
CA TRP A 179 -1.65 -9.91 -19.17
C TRP A 179 -0.25 -9.55 -19.66
N PHE A 180 0.70 -9.33 -18.74
CA PHE A 180 1.99 -8.70 -19.08
C PHE A 180 3.16 -9.70 -19.22
N GLY A 181 2.91 -10.99 -18.98
CA GLY A 181 3.90 -12.05 -19.15
C GLY A 181 5.08 -11.90 -18.17
N GLN A 182 6.30 -12.18 -18.64
CA GLN A 182 7.53 -12.16 -17.84
C GLN A 182 8.63 -11.24 -18.39
N ASN A 183 8.53 -10.82 -19.66
CA ASN A 183 9.60 -10.10 -20.35
C ASN A 183 9.06 -9.00 -21.29
N PRO A 184 9.76 -7.85 -21.40
CA PRO A 184 10.94 -7.47 -20.63
C PRO A 184 10.58 -7.20 -19.16
N ARG A 185 11.47 -7.55 -18.22
CA ARG A 185 11.21 -7.48 -16.77
C ARG A 185 10.72 -6.10 -16.30
N PHE A 186 11.22 -5.00 -16.89
CA PHE A 186 10.78 -3.66 -16.49
C PHE A 186 9.35 -3.31 -16.88
N ILE A 187 8.78 -4.02 -17.85
CA ILE A 187 7.34 -4.00 -18.13
C ILE A 187 6.64 -5.00 -17.24
N SER A 188 7.04 -6.28 -17.27
CA SER A 188 6.38 -7.34 -16.49
C SER A 188 6.31 -7.02 -15.00
N GLU A 189 7.46 -7.02 -14.31
CA GLU A 189 7.52 -6.78 -12.87
C GLU A 189 7.14 -5.35 -12.52
N GLY A 190 7.55 -4.39 -13.35
CA GLY A 190 7.28 -2.98 -13.12
C GLY A 190 5.79 -2.69 -13.13
N VAL A 191 5.08 -3.12 -14.19
CA VAL A 191 3.63 -2.93 -14.31
C VAL A 191 2.92 -3.71 -13.22
N SER A 192 3.24 -5.00 -13.01
CA SER A 192 2.61 -5.79 -11.95
C SER A 192 2.79 -5.20 -10.54
N SER A 193 3.91 -4.52 -10.28
CA SER A 193 4.16 -3.87 -8.99
C SER A 193 3.46 -2.51 -8.86
N PHE A 194 3.26 -1.79 -9.95
CA PHE A 194 2.77 -0.39 -9.94
C PHE A 194 1.28 -0.25 -10.31
N LEU A 195 0.75 -1.13 -11.15
CA LEU A 195 -0.63 -1.08 -11.66
C LEU A 195 -1.70 -0.97 -10.56
N PRO A 196 -1.61 -1.65 -9.40
CA PRO A 196 -2.64 -1.47 -8.37
C PRO A 196 -2.72 -0.02 -7.86
N LEU A 197 -1.59 0.71 -7.77
CA LEU A 197 -1.60 2.14 -7.42
C LEU A 197 -2.13 3.00 -8.57
N ALA A 198 -1.78 2.70 -9.82
CA ALA A 198 -2.32 3.42 -10.98
C ALA A 198 -3.85 3.29 -11.08
N LEU A 199 -4.39 2.12 -10.77
CA LEU A 199 -5.83 1.88 -10.66
C LEU A 199 -6.45 2.60 -9.47
N HIS A 200 -5.73 2.68 -8.36
CA HIS A 200 -6.19 3.38 -7.18
C HIS A 200 -6.31 4.88 -7.43
N HIS A 201 -5.27 5.49 -7.99
CA HIS A 201 -5.25 6.92 -8.33
C HIS A 201 -6.30 7.29 -9.39
N SER A 202 -6.76 6.31 -10.18
CA SER A 202 -7.82 6.50 -11.17
C SER A 202 -9.24 6.20 -10.66
N GLY A 203 -9.38 5.81 -9.39
CA GLY A 203 -10.66 5.45 -8.77
C GLY A 203 -11.24 4.13 -9.29
N GLN A 204 -10.44 3.31 -9.97
CA GLN A 204 -10.85 2.01 -10.54
C GLN A 204 -10.65 0.85 -9.55
N LEU A 205 -9.74 1.02 -8.59
CA LEU A 205 -9.49 0.08 -7.51
C LEU A 205 -9.45 0.83 -6.17
N THR A 206 -10.25 0.41 -5.20
CA THR A 206 -10.09 0.91 -3.83
C THR A 206 -9.05 0.04 -3.13
N LEU A 207 -7.93 0.65 -2.76
CA LEU A 207 -6.95 0.05 -1.86
C LEU A 207 -7.13 0.68 -0.47
N THR A 208 -6.98 -0.14 0.55
CA THR A 208 -6.87 0.33 1.93
C THR A 208 -5.51 1.00 2.16
N PRO A 209 -5.39 1.89 3.15
CA PRO A 209 -4.09 2.46 3.54
C PRO A 209 -3.02 1.39 3.80
N ASP A 210 -3.40 0.25 4.38
CA ASP A 210 -2.52 -0.89 4.65
C ASP A 210 -2.00 -1.52 3.35
N GLU A 211 -2.86 -1.73 2.37
CA GLU A 211 -2.48 -2.27 1.06
C GLU A 211 -1.56 -1.32 0.29
N ILE A 212 -1.84 0.00 0.32
CA ILE A 212 -0.97 1.03 -0.28
C ILE A 212 0.40 1.00 0.39
N LEU A 213 0.43 0.99 1.71
CA LEU A 213 1.66 0.93 2.50
C LEU A 213 2.46 -0.34 2.18
N GLU A 214 1.81 -1.49 2.04
CA GLU A 214 2.46 -2.75 1.63
C GLU A 214 3.09 -2.66 0.24
N ILE A 215 2.37 -2.12 -0.75
CA ILE A 215 2.91 -1.91 -2.11
C ILE A 215 4.15 -1.01 -2.06
N LEU A 216 4.06 0.12 -1.35
CA LEU A 216 5.14 1.09 -1.24
C LEU A 216 6.35 0.53 -0.49
N ASN A 217 6.13 -0.35 0.49
CA ASN A 217 7.21 -1.00 1.24
C ASN A 217 7.85 -2.18 0.53
N TRP A 218 7.13 -2.91 -0.31
CA TRP A 218 7.74 -4.01 -1.06
C TRP A 218 8.46 -3.51 -2.31
N TRP A 219 7.79 -2.72 -3.14
CA TRP A 219 8.30 -2.35 -4.45
C TRP A 219 8.53 -0.85 -4.62
N GLY A 220 7.81 -0.03 -3.85
CA GLY A 220 7.80 1.41 -4.02
C GLY A 220 8.99 2.15 -3.40
N PHE A 221 8.69 3.33 -2.88
CA PHE A 221 9.68 4.37 -2.63
C PHE A 221 10.41 4.24 -1.29
N TYR A 222 9.88 3.47 -0.33
CA TYR A 222 10.51 3.31 0.97
C TYR A 222 11.82 2.51 0.96
N ASN A 223 12.13 1.85 -0.16
CA ASN A 223 13.42 1.20 -0.34
C ASN A 223 14.33 1.97 -1.32
N PRO A 224 15.53 2.38 -0.89
CA PRO A 224 16.50 2.99 -1.78
C PRO A 224 16.94 1.97 -2.85
N THR A 225 17.13 2.44 -4.08
CA THR A 225 17.76 1.65 -5.14
C THR A 225 19.23 1.39 -4.77
N ILE A 226 19.69 0.14 -4.88
CA ILE A 226 20.96 -0.34 -4.28
C ILE A 226 22.21 0.28 -4.94
N LEU A 227 23.33 0.15 -4.22
CA LEU A 227 24.75 0.51 -4.49
C LEU A 227 25.27 0.37 -5.93
N LYS A 228 24.70 -0.49 -6.78
CA LYS A 228 25.14 -0.67 -8.16
C LYS A 228 24.00 -0.40 -9.12
N ASP A 229 23.85 0.87 -9.42
CA ASP A 229 22.78 1.35 -10.26
C ASP A 229 23.10 1.21 -11.75
N ILE A 230 22.34 0.34 -12.43
CA ILE A 230 22.60 -0.07 -13.82
C ILE A 230 21.31 0.13 -14.64
N PRO A 231 21.36 0.73 -15.84
CA PRO A 231 20.18 0.87 -16.70
C PRO A 231 19.60 -0.49 -17.10
N LEU A 232 18.27 -0.62 -17.19
CA LEU A 232 17.64 -1.93 -17.39
C LEU A 232 17.60 -2.36 -18.86
N GLY A 233 17.13 -1.47 -19.74
CA GLY A 233 17.14 -1.61 -21.20
C GLY A 233 17.05 -3.04 -21.76
N ASP A 234 17.90 -3.31 -22.76
CA ASP A 234 18.07 -4.65 -23.35
C ASP A 234 19.25 -5.41 -22.73
N MET A 235 19.68 -5.03 -21.52
CA MET A 235 20.84 -5.66 -20.89
C MET A 235 20.49 -7.02 -20.27
N GLU A 236 21.37 -7.99 -20.48
CA GLU A 236 21.32 -9.27 -19.79
C GLU A 236 22.01 -9.15 -18.43
N PHE A 237 21.28 -9.44 -17.37
CA PHE A 237 21.81 -9.49 -16.02
C PHE A 237 22.29 -10.91 -15.70
N LYS A 238 23.59 -11.06 -15.43
CA LYS A 238 24.20 -12.33 -15.03
C LYS A 238 24.80 -12.18 -13.64
N ASN A 239 24.58 -13.17 -12.78
CA ASN A 239 25.15 -13.26 -11.43
C ASN A 239 24.74 -12.13 -10.48
N LEU A 240 23.50 -11.64 -10.56
CA LEU A 240 22.96 -10.76 -9.51
C LEU A 240 22.75 -11.57 -8.22
N ASN A 241 23.08 -10.99 -7.08
CA ASN A 241 22.63 -11.51 -5.80
C ASN A 241 21.14 -11.20 -5.57
N GLU A 242 20.53 -11.77 -4.51
CA GLU A 242 19.11 -11.60 -4.22
C GLU A 242 18.69 -10.13 -4.02
N GLU A 243 19.52 -9.35 -3.31
CA GLU A 243 19.27 -7.92 -3.07
C GLU A 243 19.29 -7.17 -4.41
N GLU A 244 20.38 -7.31 -5.17
CA GLU A 244 20.57 -6.69 -6.49
C GLU A 244 19.42 -7.03 -7.45
N SER A 245 19.02 -8.30 -7.48
CA SER A 245 17.90 -8.78 -8.29
C SER A 245 16.60 -8.10 -7.88
N PHE A 246 16.29 -8.05 -6.58
CA PHE A 246 15.06 -7.45 -6.07
C PHE A 246 14.99 -5.95 -6.41
N SER A 247 16.07 -5.20 -6.19
CA SER A 247 16.05 -3.76 -6.48
C SER A 247 15.99 -3.46 -7.97
N LEU A 248 16.72 -4.19 -8.80
CA LEU A 248 16.71 -3.94 -10.24
C LEU A 248 15.41 -4.38 -10.89
N HIS A 249 14.85 -5.54 -10.50
CA HIS A 249 13.68 -6.09 -11.16
C HIS A 249 12.36 -5.62 -10.58
N TYR A 250 12.31 -5.13 -9.35
CA TYR A 250 11.07 -4.63 -8.75
C TYR A 250 11.13 -3.15 -8.39
N GLN A 251 12.10 -2.71 -7.59
CA GLN A 251 12.12 -1.31 -7.10
C GLN A 251 12.39 -0.30 -8.22
N LYS A 252 13.40 -0.58 -9.06
CA LYS A 252 13.76 0.29 -10.18
C LYS A 252 12.69 0.25 -11.28
N THR A 253 12.09 -0.91 -11.54
CA THR A 253 11.04 -1.06 -12.55
C THR A 253 9.75 -0.38 -12.12
N PHE A 254 9.38 -0.47 -10.84
CA PHE A 254 8.30 0.30 -10.24
C PHE A 254 8.52 1.81 -10.42
N LYS A 255 9.71 2.32 -10.10
CA LYS A 255 10.09 3.73 -10.30
C LYS A 255 9.98 4.16 -11.76
N ILE A 256 10.37 3.29 -12.70
CA ILE A 256 10.17 3.55 -14.14
C ILE A 256 8.68 3.68 -14.46
N GLN A 257 7.84 2.75 -13.99
CA GLN A 257 6.40 2.84 -14.23
C GLN A 257 5.77 4.10 -13.61
N TYR A 258 6.24 4.51 -12.43
CA TYR A 258 5.83 5.78 -11.84
C TYR A 258 6.21 6.97 -12.74
N ILE A 259 7.45 7.05 -13.23
CA ILE A 259 7.88 8.10 -14.17
C ILE A 259 6.97 8.11 -15.41
N LEU A 260 6.68 6.93 -15.98
CA LEU A 260 5.78 6.81 -17.12
C LEU A 260 4.37 7.29 -16.79
N PHE A 261 3.85 6.94 -15.61
CA PHE A 261 2.51 7.36 -15.17
C PHE A 261 2.42 8.87 -14.98
N GLN A 262 3.41 9.49 -14.34
CA GLN A 262 3.45 10.94 -14.16
C GLN A 262 3.55 11.67 -15.50
N GLU A 263 4.41 11.21 -16.40
CA GLU A 263 4.60 11.84 -17.70
C GLU A 263 3.43 11.60 -18.65
N LEU A 264 2.80 10.42 -18.64
CA LEU A 264 1.69 10.12 -19.53
C LEU A 264 0.35 10.62 -19.00
N GLY A 265 0.23 10.81 -17.68
CA GLY A 265 -1.05 10.91 -16.99
C GLY A 265 -1.82 9.60 -17.04
N HIS A 266 -2.94 9.54 -16.32
CA HIS A 266 -3.78 8.35 -16.23
C HIS A 266 -4.16 7.75 -17.61
N ASP A 267 -4.79 8.55 -18.48
CA ASP A 267 -5.31 8.08 -19.75
C ASP A 267 -4.19 7.67 -20.71
N GLY A 268 -3.07 8.40 -20.68
CA GLY A 268 -1.90 8.08 -21.48
C GLY A 268 -1.24 6.79 -21.00
N TYR A 269 -1.11 6.58 -19.70
CA TYR A 269 -0.55 5.36 -19.13
C TYR A 269 -1.40 4.15 -19.49
N LEU A 270 -2.73 4.25 -19.35
CA LEU A 270 -3.65 3.22 -19.77
C LEU A 270 -3.54 2.93 -21.28
N LYS A 271 -3.49 3.96 -22.13
CA LYS A 271 -3.29 3.80 -23.58
C LYS A 271 -1.96 3.09 -23.88
N PHE A 272 -0.90 3.42 -23.16
CA PHE A 272 0.39 2.75 -23.27
C PHE A 272 0.30 1.28 -22.86
N LEU A 273 -0.31 0.96 -21.71
CA LEU A 273 -0.52 -0.42 -21.27
C LEU A 273 -1.30 -1.24 -22.31
N LYS A 274 -2.35 -0.69 -22.90
CA LYS A 274 -3.10 -1.36 -23.98
C LYS A 274 -2.27 -1.59 -25.24
N SER A 275 -1.28 -0.74 -25.52
CA SER A 275 -0.41 -0.88 -26.69
C SER A 275 0.66 -1.97 -26.53
N ILE A 276 0.94 -2.37 -25.29
CA ILE A 276 1.99 -3.34 -24.97
C ILE A 276 1.45 -4.74 -24.62
N ILE A 277 0.15 -4.87 -24.39
CA ILE A 277 -0.51 -6.17 -24.23
C ILE A 277 -0.52 -6.85 -25.60
N ASP A 278 0.30 -7.90 -25.76
CA ASP A 278 0.42 -8.65 -27.02
C ASP A 278 -0.79 -9.57 -27.21
N TYR A 279 -1.46 -9.41 -28.35
CA TYR A 279 -2.61 -10.22 -28.75
C TYR A 279 -2.19 -11.62 -29.26
N GLU A 280 -0.92 -11.85 -29.63
CA GLU A 280 -0.53 -13.05 -30.39
C GLU A 280 0.46 -14.00 -29.72
N SER A 281 1.54 -13.58 -29.03
CA SER A 281 2.60 -14.49 -28.61
C SER A 281 2.82 -14.56 -27.08
N MET A 282 2.61 -15.75 -26.52
CA MET A 282 2.62 -15.98 -25.07
C MET A 282 3.98 -16.40 -24.50
N SER A 283 5.03 -16.49 -25.32
CA SER A 283 6.30 -17.06 -24.87
C SER A 283 7.54 -16.31 -25.31
N GLU A 284 7.55 -15.70 -26.49
CA GLU A 284 8.68 -14.88 -26.91
C GLU A 284 8.17 -13.85 -27.94
N HIS A 285 8.57 -12.59 -27.76
CA HIS A 285 8.44 -11.44 -28.69
C HIS A 285 7.30 -10.46 -28.40
N PHE A 286 7.62 -9.50 -27.55
CA PHE A 286 7.07 -8.16 -27.63
C PHE A 286 7.12 -7.63 -29.07
N VAL A 287 5.97 -7.11 -29.54
CA VAL A 287 5.73 -6.41 -30.80
C VAL A 287 6.15 -7.20 -32.05
N GLN A 288 5.17 -7.67 -32.81
CA GLN A 288 5.34 -8.22 -34.17
C GLN A 288 6.16 -7.34 -35.15
N SER A 289 6.55 -6.12 -34.77
CA SER A 289 7.28 -5.17 -35.61
C SER A 289 8.68 -4.80 -35.16
N VAL A 290 9.23 -5.37 -34.07
CA VAL A 290 10.57 -4.98 -33.59
C VAL A 290 11.38 -6.23 -33.26
N GLY A 291 12.46 -6.46 -34.00
CA GLY A 291 13.30 -7.64 -33.86
C GLY A 291 13.77 -7.87 -32.42
N VAL A 292 13.96 -9.15 -32.08
CA VAL A 292 14.31 -9.75 -30.78
C VAL A 292 15.39 -9.00 -29.98
N SER A 293 16.28 -8.28 -30.67
CA SER A 293 17.46 -7.64 -30.12
C SER A 293 17.28 -6.19 -29.65
N GLN A 294 16.13 -5.54 -29.83
CA GLN A 294 15.92 -4.12 -29.45
C GLN A 294 14.54 -3.84 -28.82
N LYS A 295 14.20 -4.53 -27.72
CA LYS A 295 12.90 -4.39 -27.04
C LYS A 295 12.70 -2.97 -26.51
N THR A 296 13.78 -2.36 -26.02
CA THR A 296 13.76 -1.00 -25.46
C THR A 296 13.34 0.05 -26.50
N GLU A 297 13.86 -0.04 -27.73
CA GLU A 297 13.48 0.91 -28.79
C GLU A 297 12.00 0.73 -29.19
N GLY A 298 11.48 -0.50 -29.20
CA GLY A 298 10.07 -0.77 -29.42
C GLY A 298 9.16 -0.10 -28.39
N ILE A 299 9.51 -0.20 -27.11
CA ILE A 299 8.79 0.49 -26.02
C ILE A 299 8.86 2.01 -26.19
N LEU A 300 10.04 2.57 -26.49
CA LEU A 300 10.19 4.00 -26.74
C LEU A 300 9.34 4.49 -27.92
N ASN A 301 9.15 3.67 -28.96
CA ASN A 301 8.26 3.98 -30.07
C ASN A 301 6.78 4.01 -29.64
N LEU A 302 6.33 3.03 -28.85
CA LEU A 302 4.96 3.00 -28.31
C LEU A 302 4.69 4.18 -27.37
N LEU A 303 5.68 4.55 -26.55
CA LEU A 303 5.62 5.75 -25.72
C LEU A 303 5.49 7.02 -26.58
N ASN A 304 6.27 7.16 -27.66
CA ASN A 304 6.16 8.29 -28.61
C ASN A 304 4.81 8.33 -29.34
N GLN A 305 4.22 7.18 -29.66
CA GLN A 305 2.87 7.09 -30.23
C GLN A 305 1.79 7.51 -29.23
N THR A 306 2.04 7.31 -27.94
CA THR A 306 1.14 7.69 -26.85
C THR A 306 1.24 9.17 -26.55
N LYS A 307 2.45 9.69 -26.33
CA LYS A 307 2.77 11.10 -26.07
C LYS A 307 4.13 11.45 -26.68
N GLN A 308 4.17 12.44 -27.58
CA GLN A 308 5.40 12.85 -28.26
C GLN A 308 6.25 13.78 -27.38
N ILE A 309 7.12 13.19 -26.57
CA ILE A 309 8.13 13.89 -25.75
C ILE A 309 9.47 13.20 -25.88
N ASN A 310 10.54 13.80 -25.34
CA ASN A 310 11.88 13.23 -25.44
C ASN A 310 12.08 12.07 -24.43
N TRP A 311 11.45 10.93 -24.70
CA TRP A 311 11.53 9.72 -23.87
C TRP A 311 12.96 9.21 -23.69
N LYS A 312 13.81 9.34 -24.72
CA LYS A 312 15.23 8.98 -24.62
C LYS A 312 15.98 9.84 -23.59
N LYS A 313 15.56 11.09 -23.39
CA LYS A 313 16.05 11.93 -22.30
C LYS A 313 15.45 11.47 -20.97
N ILE A 314 14.13 11.39 -20.85
CA ILE A 314 13.45 11.04 -19.59
C ILE A 314 13.90 9.68 -19.02
N LEU A 315 14.15 8.69 -19.88
CA LEU A 315 14.53 7.33 -19.49
C LEU A 315 16.05 7.06 -19.65
N SER A 316 16.85 8.12 -19.82
CA SER A 316 18.31 8.06 -19.73
C SER A 316 18.72 7.63 -18.31
N GLY A 317 19.66 6.70 -18.17
CA GLY A 317 20.07 6.10 -16.88
C GLY A 317 19.09 5.07 -16.31
N TRP A 318 17.80 5.20 -16.62
CA TRP A 318 16.75 4.25 -16.26
C TRP A 318 16.76 3.01 -17.15
N LEU A 319 16.57 3.22 -18.45
CA LEU A 319 16.57 2.17 -19.47
C LEU A 319 17.80 2.24 -20.37
N LEU A 320 18.36 3.44 -20.55
CA LEU A 320 19.43 3.67 -21.53
C LEU A 320 20.79 3.84 -20.85
N THR A 321 21.85 3.35 -21.50
CA THR A 321 23.25 3.42 -21.05
C THR A 321 23.81 4.84 -21.10
N LYS A 322 23.40 5.68 -20.14
CA LYS A 322 23.79 7.09 -19.94
C LYS A 322 23.50 7.52 -18.50
N ASP A 323 23.85 8.75 -18.15
CA ASP A 323 23.44 9.36 -16.88
C ASP A 323 21.93 9.58 -16.83
N TYR A 324 21.39 9.66 -15.60
CA TYR A 324 20.01 10.04 -15.37
C TYR A 324 19.70 11.42 -15.93
N SER A 325 18.67 11.52 -16.74
CA SER A 325 18.11 12.82 -17.09
C SER A 325 16.59 12.83 -16.95
N GLY A 326 16.03 13.98 -16.58
CA GLY A 326 14.63 14.08 -16.16
C GLY A 326 14.49 13.91 -14.66
N VAL A 327 14.67 12.69 -14.16
CA VAL A 327 14.64 12.35 -12.72
C VAL A 327 15.92 11.61 -12.35
N SER A 328 16.70 12.17 -11.42
CA SER A 328 17.94 11.57 -10.90
C SER A 328 17.65 10.56 -9.80
N ILE A 329 18.49 9.53 -9.62
CA ILE A 329 18.41 8.62 -8.47
C ILE A 329 18.44 9.38 -7.12
N SER A 330 19.15 10.51 -7.07
CA SER A 330 19.24 11.36 -5.88
C SER A 330 17.92 11.98 -5.48
N GLU A 331 16.94 12.06 -6.38
CA GLU A 331 15.61 12.61 -6.11
C GLU A 331 14.65 11.53 -5.59
N TRP A 332 15.13 10.29 -5.49
CA TRP A 332 14.50 9.21 -4.75
C TRP A 332 15.08 9.13 -3.33
N LYS A 333 15.30 10.29 -2.73
CA LYS A 333 15.45 10.45 -1.30
C LYS A 333 14.29 11.32 -0.83
N ASP A 334 13.97 11.18 0.44
CA ASP A 334 13.05 12.03 1.16
C ASP A 334 13.94 12.98 1.99
N THR A 335 14.03 14.25 1.59
CA THR A 335 15.04 15.19 2.14
C THR A 335 14.66 15.73 3.50
N ASP A 336 13.38 16.02 3.70
CA ASP A 336 12.83 16.58 4.93
C ASP A 336 12.09 15.54 5.80
N LEU A 337 12.05 14.29 5.34
CA LEU A 337 11.60 13.12 6.09
C LEU A 337 10.12 13.17 6.43
N ASP A 338 9.31 13.64 5.49
CA ASP A 338 7.85 13.74 5.62
C ASP A 338 7.11 12.54 5.01
N GLY A 339 7.83 11.63 4.35
CA GLY A 339 7.27 10.45 3.70
C GLY A 339 7.01 10.60 2.20
N LEU A 340 7.24 11.77 1.61
CA LEU A 340 7.32 11.98 0.16
C LEU A 340 8.77 12.02 -0.30
N MET A 341 9.05 11.43 -1.46
CA MET A 341 10.36 11.59 -2.08
C MET A 341 10.47 12.96 -2.76
N ASP A 342 11.68 13.52 -2.86
CA ASP A 342 11.95 14.79 -3.55
C ASP A 342 11.34 14.85 -4.98
N VAL A 343 11.26 13.69 -5.65
CA VAL A 343 10.62 13.57 -6.96
C VAL A 343 9.10 13.66 -6.89
N GLU A 344 8.47 13.05 -5.89
CA GLU A 344 7.01 13.11 -5.67
C GLU A 344 6.61 14.54 -5.33
N GLU A 345 7.36 15.17 -4.44
CA GLU A 345 7.19 16.56 -4.05
C GLU A 345 7.28 17.51 -5.25
N ARG A 346 8.26 17.31 -6.15
CA ARG A 346 8.34 18.10 -7.38
C ARG A 346 7.09 17.98 -8.24
N TYR A 347 6.52 16.77 -8.35
CA TYR A 347 5.29 16.56 -9.12
C TYR A 347 4.07 17.18 -8.44
N LEU A 348 4.03 17.15 -7.11
CA LEU A 348 2.98 17.77 -6.30
C LEU A 348 3.13 19.30 -6.25
N GLY A 349 4.33 19.82 -6.48
CA GLY A 349 4.66 21.24 -6.36
C GLY A 349 5.02 21.68 -4.94
N THR A 350 5.21 20.72 -4.03
CA THR A 350 5.66 20.95 -2.66
C THR A 350 7.17 21.21 -2.61
N ASN A 351 7.67 21.58 -1.44
CA ASN A 351 9.05 22.01 -1.25
C ASN A 351 9.87 20.95 -0.52
N ILE A 352 10.82 20.35 -1.27
CA ILE A 352 11.79 19.32 -0.85
C ILE A 352 12.69 19.60 0.36
N LYS A 353 12.45 20.68 1.09
CA LYS A 353 13.20 21.08 2.29
C LYS A 353 12.28 21.45 3.42
N LEU A 354 10.97 21.37 3.22
CA LEU A 354 9.94 21.74 4.18
C LEU A 354 8.96 20.58 4.20
N SER A 355 8.98 19.83 5.29
CA SER A 355 8.02 18.76 5.54
C SER A 355 6.56 19.25 5.51
N ASP A 356 6.33 20.54 5.69
CA ASP A 356 5.01 21.18 5.66
C ASP A 356 5.15 22.44 4.79
N THR A 357 4.73 22.33 3.53
CA THR A 357 4.92 23.35 2.51
C THR A 357 4.02 24.56 2.76
N ASP A 358 2.77 24.34 3.16
CA ASP A 358 1.76 25.39 3.28
C ASP A 358 1.62 25.99 4.70
N LYS A 359 2.24 25.32 5.68
CA LYS A 359 2.46 25.74 7.06
C LYS A 359 1.22 25.72 7.94
N ASP A 360 0.33 24.77 7.72
CA ASP A 360 -0.84 24.58 8.58
C ASP A 360 -0.61 23.60 9.75
N GLY A 361 0.53 22.91 9.75
CA GLY A 361 1.02 22.06 10.82
C GLY A 361 0.94 20.56 10.55
N LEU A 362 0.25 20.11 9.49
CA LEU A 362 0.37 18.73 9.01
C LEU A 362 1.47 18.67 7.94
N ASN A 363 2.13 17.51 7.78
CA ASN A 363 3.22 17.38 6.82
C ASN A 363 2.67 16.98 5.42
N ASP A 364 3.36 17.31 4.33
CA ASP A 364 2.85 17.16 2.97
C ASP A 364 2.55 15.68 2.65
N GLY A 365 3.40 14.77 3.12
CA GLY A 365 3.18 13.32 3.00
C GLY A 365 1.93 12.81 3.70
N ALA A 366 1.69 13.25 4.94
CA ALA A 366 0.50 12.93 5.70
C ALA A 366 -0.76 13.50 5.03
N GLU A 367 -0.68 14.71 4.51
CA GLU A 367 -1.78 15.33 3.77
C GLU A 367 -2.17 14.55 2.51
N VAL A 368 -1.18 14.17 1.70
CA VAL A 368 -1.39 13.32 0.52
C VAL A 368 -2.03 11.98 0.92
N ALA A 369 -1.55 11.36 2.00
CA ALA A 369 -2.11 10.11 2.51
C ALA A 369 -3.56 10.24 3.03
N LEU A 370 -3.93 11.40 3.59
CA LEU A 370 -5.30 11.69 4.04
C LEU A 370 -6.21 12.26 2.94
N GLY A 371 -5.65 12.52 1.75
CA GLY A 371 -6.35 13.08 0.60
C GLY A 371 -6.71 14.57 0.76
N THR A 372 -5.90 15.34 1.50
CA THR A 372 -5.91 16.81 1.50
C THR A 372 -4.92 17.35 0.47
N ASN A 373 -4.76 18.67 0.39
CA ASN A 373 -3.92 19.31 -0.62
C ASN A 373 -2.75 20.03 0.07
N PRO A 374 -1.50 19.55 -0.07
CA PRO A 374 -0.33 20.07 0.66
C PRO A 374 0.15 21.46 0.22
N LEU A 375 -0.62 22.13 -0.64
CA LEU A 375 -0.37 23.49 -1.10
C LEU A 375 -1.43 24.49 -0.60
N VAL A 376 -2.43 24.02 0.13
CA VAL A 376 -3.60 24.81 0.53
C VAL A 376 -3.89 24.58 2.02
N PRO A 377 -3.58 25.58 2.87
CA PRO A 377 -3.75 25.43 4.31
C PRO A 377 -5.17 25.02 4.69
N ASP A 378 -5.27 23.91 5.40
CA ASP A 378 -6.49 23.35 5.94
C ASP A 378 -6.69 23.76 7.41
N SER A 379 -7.87 23.45 7.95
CA SER A 379 -8.18 23.72 9.36
C SER A 379 -7.86 22.49 10.22
N PRO A 380 -7.41 22.66 11.49
CA PRO A 380 -7.12 21.54 12.39
C PRO A 380 -8.27 20.51 12.53
N ASN A 381 -9.52 20.97 12.42
CA ASN A 381 -10.70 20.09 12.48
C ASN A 381 -10.79 19.13 11.27
N ILE A 382 -10.26 19.49 10.11
CA ILE A 382 -10.25 18.61 8.94
C ILE A 382 -9.30 17.44 9.21
N PHE A 383 -8.10 17.73 9.70
CA PHE A 383 -7.11 16.71 10.07
C PHE A 383 -7.59 15.81 11.18
N GLU A 384 -8.12 16.38 12.27
CA GLU A 384 -8.67 15.59 13.38
C GLU A 384 -9.74 14.60 12.88
N ASN A 385 -10.70 15.04 12.05
CA ASN A 385 -11.74 14.15 11.51
C ASN A 385 -11.16 13.03 10.63
N ARG A 386 -10.17 13.34 9.78
CA ARG A 386 -9.51 12.35 8.91
C ARG A 386 -8.75 11.31 9.74
N LEU A 387 -7.97 11.76 10.72
CA LEU A 387 -7.15 10.92 11.59
C LEU A 387 -7.99 10.09 12.57
N GLU A 388 -9.13 10.60 13.02
CA GLU A 388 -10.07 9.81 13.86
C GLU A 388 -10.70 8.64 13.09
N ILE A 389 -10.88 8.78 11.77
CA ILE A 389 -11.46 7.74 10.92
C ILE A 389 -10.39 6.75 10.44
N ASN A 390 -9.26 7.28 9.95
CA ASN A 390 -8.25 6.48 9.26
C ASN A 390 -7.10 6.02 10.17
N GLY A 391 -6.95 6.63 11.34
CA GLY A 391 -5.75 6.54 12.16
C GLY A 391 -4.63 7.48 11.69
N PRO A 392 -3.56 7.64 12.50
CA PRO A 392 -2.34 8.35 12.11
C PRO A 392 -1.67 7.72 10.89
N VAL A 393 -0.98 8.56 10.12
CA VAL A 393 -0.22 8.13 8.94
C VAL A 393 1.11 7.61 9.46
N LEU A 394 1.44 6.35 9.17
CA LEU A 394 2.72 5.76 9.60
C LEU A 394 3.86 6.27 8.70
N ASP A 395 4.22 7.54 8.83
CA ASP A 395 5.26 8.24 8.07
C ASP A 395 6.58 8.42 8.87
N GLY A 396 6.57 8.12 10.17
CA GLY A 396 7.69 8.28 11.10
C GLY A 396 7.78 9.67 11.72
N ASN A 397 6.89 10.59 11.34
CA ASN A 397 6.76 11.95 11.84
C ASN A 397 5.84 11.99 13.08
N ALA A 398 5.74 13.15 13.73
CA ALA A 398 4.89 13.38 14.89
C ALA A 398 3.78 14.40 14.61
N SER A 399 3.74 15.03 13.43
CA SER A 399 2.85 16.15 13.14
C SER A 399 1.37 15.79 13.22
N ASP A 400 0.99 14.62 12.68
CA ASP A 400 -0.36 14.09 12.72
C ASP A 400 -0.85 13.80 14.15
N TRP A 401 0.05 13.35 15.03
CA TRP A 401 -0.27 13.11 16.44
C TRP A 401 -0.80 14.35 17.13
N ASP A 402 -0.36 15.55 16.77
CA ASP A 402 -0.81 16.80 17.41
C ASP A 402 -2.31 17.05 17.20
N PHE A 403 -2.88 16.58 16.08
CA PHE A 403 -4.29 16.73 15.72
C PHE A 403 -5.21 15.65 16.31
N ILE A 404 -4.66 14.62 16.95
CA ILE A 404 -5.47 13.57 17.61
C ILE A 404 -5.81 14.01 19.04
N SER A 405 -7.05 14.43 19.30
CA SER A 405 -7.46 14.88 20.65
C SER A 405 -7.64 13.76 21.66
N LYS A 406 -8.04 12.57 21.20
CA LYS A 406 -8.29 11.38 22.03
C LYS A 406 -7.02 10.57 22.36
N LYS A 407 -5.83 11.04 21.95
CA LYS A 407 -4.57 10.35 22.24
C LYS A 407 -4.28 10.33 23.75
N LYS A 408 -3.75 9.22 24.25
CA LYS A 408 -3.23 9.11 25.61
C LYS A 408 -1.70 9.28 25.55
N VAL A 409 -1.14 10.03 26.50
CA VAL A 409 0.28 10.40 26.51
C VAL A 409 0.93 9.97 27.81
N ALA A 410 2.06 9.29 27.72
CA ALA A 410 2.95 8.98 28.83
C ALA A 410 4.28 9.71 28.65
N THR A 411 4.61 10.58 29.60
CA THR A 411 5.89 11.31 29.66
C THR A 411 6.63 10.87 30.92
N SER A 412 7.95 10.59 30.80
CA SER A 412 8.86 10.07 31.85
C SER A 412 8.82 8.55 32.10
N LEU A 413 9.69 7.79 31.41
CA LEU A 413 10.11 6.43 31.81
C LEU A 413 11.56 6.32 32.29
N ALA A 414 12.14 7.39 32.81
CA ALA A 414 13.53 7.34 33.26
C ALA A 414 13.68 6.59 34.60
N ASN A 415 14.28 5.40 34.58
CA ASN A 415 15.09 4.92 35.70
C ASN A 415 16.57 5.05 35.29
N PRO A 416 17.30 6.06 35.78
CA PRO A 416 18.66 6.39 35.32
C PRO A 416 19.75 5.34 35.64
N LYS A 417 19.40 4.12 36.09
CA LYS A 417 20.35 3.13 36.64
C LYS A 417 20.73 1.93 35.75
N ILE A 418 20.25 1.80 34.51
CA ILE A 418 20.61 0.68 33.62
C ILE A 418 21.47 1.19 32.46
N ALA A 419 22.51 0.44 32.09
CA ALA A 419 23.32 0.77 30.91
C ALA A 419 22.60 0.28 29.63
N GLY A 420 22.43 1.16 28.64
CA GLY A 420 21.88 0.82 27.31
C GLY A 420 20.42 1.25 27.05
N HIS A 421 19.86 2.16 27.84
CA HIS A 421 18.48 2.65 27.70
C HIS A 421 18.19 3.38 26.39
N PHE A 422 17.06 3.10 25.76
CA PHE A 422 16.37 4.11 24.97
C PHE A 422 15.78 5.12 25.97
N ASP A 423 16.22 6.36 25.88
CA ASP A 423 15.72 7.44 26.74
C ASP A 423 14.33 7.87 26.26
N LEU A 424 13.32 7.09 26.61
CA LEU A 424 11.95 7.35 26.19
C LEU A 424 11.45 8.67 26.80
N VAL A 425 11.27 9.68 25.95
CA VAL A 425 10.76 10.98 26.37
C VAL A 425 9.26 11.08 26.22
N MET A 426 8.68 10.37 25.26
CA MET A 426 7.26 10.44 24.97
C MET A 426 6.76 9.11 24.40
N PHE A 427 5.62 8.66 24.91
CA PHE A 427 4.79 7.65 24.27
C PHE A 427 3.38 8.20 24.11
N GLN A 428 2.88 8.21 22.89
CA GLN A 428 1.51 8.55 22.56
C GLN A 428 0.83 7.32 21.97
N TYR A 429 -0.46 7.16 22.22
CA TYR A 429 -1.24 6.12 21.56
C TYR A 429 -2.68 6.54 21.32
N PHE A 430 -3.24 5.95 20.27
CA PHE A 430 -4.60 6.20 19.81
C PHE A 430 -5.22 4.88 19.35
N LEU A 431 -6.50 4.68 19.63
CA LEU A 431 -7.21 3.44 19.32
C LEU A 431 -8.33 3.75 18.33
N VAL A 432 -8.29 3.13 17.16
CA VAL A 432 -9.39 3.13 16.18
C VAL A 432 -9.90 1.70 16.08
N ASP A 433 -11.14 1.48 16.46
CA ASP A 433 -11.75 0.15 16.58
C ASP A 433 -10.90 -0.83 17.41
N ASP A 434 -10.29 -1.82 16.77
CA ASP A 434 -9.41 -2.82 17.38
C ASP A 434 -7.94 -2.64 16.97
N ILE A 435 -7.58 -1.50 16.39
CA ILE A 435 -6.21 -1.14 15.98
C ILE A 435 -5.65 -0.08 16.93
N LEU A 436 -4.61 -0.46 17.66
CA LEU A 436 -3.80 0.44 18.47
C LEU A 436 -2.69 1.04 17.62
N TYR A 437 -2.73 2.34 17.45
CA TYR A 437 -1.64 3.14 16.95
C TYR A 437 -0.79 3.64 18.12
N GLY A 438 0.52 3.70 17.93
CA GLY A 438 1.41 4.28 18.93
C GLY A 438 2.59 5.01 18.30
N PHE A 439 3.01 6.08 18.96
CA PHE A 439 4.21 6.84 18.64
C PHE A 439 5.14 6.91 19.86
N LEU A 440 6.41 6.66 19.61
CA LEU A 440 7.43 6.52 20.62
C LEU A 440 8.61 7.45 20.27
N LYS A 441 8.86 8.49 21.07
CA LYS A 441 9.98 9.41 20.85
C LYS A 441 11.04 9.23 21.91
N THR A 442 12.30 9.15 21.50
CA THR A 442 13.44 8.95 22.40
C THR A 442 14.43 10.09 22.30
N ARG A 443 15.08 10.47 23.41
CA ARG A 443 16.04 11.58 23.43
C ARG A 443 17.26 11.30 22.54
N GLU A 444 17.78 10.08 22.61
CA GLU A 444 18.85 9.57 21.76
C GLU A 444 18.62 8.07 21.53
N LEU A 445 18.96 7.58 20.32
CA LEU A 445 19.06 6.14 20.09
C LEU A 445 20.19 5.58 20.96
N PRO A 446 19.99 4.46 21.67
CA PRO A 446 21.02 3.93 22.55
C PRO A 446 22.28 3.58 21.77
N ARG A 447 23.46 3.95 22.27
CA ARG A 447 24.73 3.43 21.73
C ARG A 447 24.85 1.95 22.05
N ILE A 448 24.61 1.11 21.06
CA ILE A 448 24.73 -0.34 21.18
C ILE A 448 26.21 -0.73 21.05
N ASP A 449 26.75 -1.39 22.07
CA ASP A 449 28.10 -1.94 22.00
C ASP A 449 28.16 -3.12 21.00
N LYS A 450 29.36 -3.45 20.51
CA LYS A 450 29.55 -4.54 19.54
C LYS A 450 29.12 -5.93 20.05
N THR A 451 28.90 -6.08 21.37
CA THR A 451 28.50 -7.35 21.96
C THR A 451 26.99 -7.50 22.03
N THR A 452 26.24 -6.40 21.93
CA THR A 452 24.78 -6.39 22.02
C THR A 452 24.19 -6.64 20.64
N LYS A 453 23.40 -7.71 20.50
CA LYS A 453 22.73 -8.05 19.22
C LYS A 453 21.52 -7.14 18.94
N GLY A 454 20.88 -6.61 19.98
CA GLY A 454 19.87 -5.57 19.80
C GLY A 454 19.20 -5.11 21.10
N PHE A 455 18.56 -3.95 21.04
CA PHE A 455 17.64 -3.44 22.05
C PHE A 455 16.22 -3.54 21.54
N TYR A 456 15.27 -3.87 22.43
CA TYR A 456 13.86 -4.03 22.10
C TYR A 456 12.95 -3.23 23.03
N TYR A 457 11.78 -2.80 22.55
CA TYR A 457 10.64 -2.56 23.44
C TYR A 457 9.52 -3.50 23.06
N PHE A 458 8.98 -4.23 24.02
CA PHE A 458 7.87 -5.14 23.79
C PHE A 458 6.58 -4.61 24.40
N PHE A 459 5.54 -4.60 23.59
CA PHE A 459 4.15 -4.48 23.98
C PHE A 459 3.63 -5.87 24.36
N VAL A 460 3.50 -6.13 25.66
CA VAL A 460 3.12 -7.46 26.18
C VAL A 460 1.85 -7.40 26.99
N ASP A 461 1.19 -8.55 27.09
CA ASP A 461 0.19 -8.75 28.11
C ASP A 461 0.84 -8.78 29.50
N GLN A 462 0.29 -8.06 30.48
CA GLN A 462 0.83 -8.05 31.83
C GLN A 462 0.95 -9.47 32.42
N SER A 463 0.01 -10.37 32.06
CA SER A 463 -0.01 -11.75 32.55
C SER A 463 1.05 -12.65 31.90
N THR A 464 1.52 -12.32 30.70
CA THR A 464 2.53 -13.10 29.94
C THR A 464 3.82 -12.33 29.72
N ALA A 465 4.02 -11.20 30.42
CA ALA A 465 5.22 -10.37 30.33
C ALA A 465 6.51 -11.17 30.53
N ALA A 466 6.50 -12.17 31.42
CA ALA A 466 7.64 -13.08 31.65
C ALA A 466 7.96 -14.01 30.46
N LYS A 467 7.01 -14.23 29.54
CA LYS A 467 7.16 -15.04 28.33
C LYS A 467 7.49 -14.21 27.09
N THR A 468 7.49 -12.88 27.19
CA THR A 468 7.68 -11.94 26.06
C THR A 468 6.73 -12.18 24.89
N GLU A 469 5.51 -12.65 25.19
CA GLU A 469 4.47 -12.78 24.19
C GLU A 469 3.87 -11.39 23.88
N GLY A 470 4.14 -10.87 22.68
CA GLY A 470 3.82 -9.51 22.28
C GLY A 470 4.41 -9.11 20.93
N PHE A 471 4.45 -7.81 20.72
CA PHE A 471 5.13 -7.18 19.59
C PHE A 471 6.26 -6.32 20.12
N GLY A 472 7.39 -6.27 19.44
CA GLY A 472 8.42 -5.31 19.81
C GLY A 472 9.22 -4.76 18.65
N PHE A 473 9.67 -3.53 18.80
CA PHE A 473 10.64 -2.91 17.91
C PHE A 473 12.03 -3.33 18.33
N TRP A 474 12.97 -3.44 17.39
CA TRP A 474 14.37 -3.68 17.70
C TRP A 474 15.30 -2.72 17.00
N TYR A 475 16.39 -2.41 17.67
CA TYR A 475 17.54 -1.67 17.15
C TYR A 475 18.79 -2.52 17.31
N ALA A 476 19.51 -2.80 16.22
CA ALA A 476 20.75 -3.58 16.26
C ALA A 476 22.01 -2.74 16.32
N SER A 477 23.11 -3.41 16.64
CA SER A 477 24.45 -2.83 16.69
C SER A 477 24.98 -2.30 15.36
N ASP A 478 24.37 -2.66 14.23
CA ASP A 478 24.65 -2.11 12.91
C ASP A 478 23.71 -0.95 12.52
N ALA A 479 23.05 -0.36 13.52
CA ALA A 479 22.07 0.71 13.38
C ALA A 479 20.82 0.35 12.55
N ARG A 480 20.60 -0.93 12.23
CA ARG A 480 19.34 -1.37 11.65
C ARG A 480 18.24 -1.30 12.69
N ILE A 481 17.10 -0.78 12.26
CA ILE A 481 15.87 -0.76 13.03
C ILE A 481 14.89 -1.70 12.35
N GLY A 482 14.12 -2.44 13.14
CA GLY A 482 13.03 -3.25 12.64
C GLY A 482 12.04 -3.59 13.74
N TRP A 483 11.22 -4.59 13.48
CA TRP A 483 10.24 -5.10 14.42
C TRP A 483 10.27 -6.62 14.47
N GLU A 484 9.80 -7.15 15.59
CA GLU A 484 9.70 -8.56 15.87
C GLU A 484 8.36 -8.83 16.55
N ILE A 485 7.66 -9.85 16.08
CA ILE A 485 6.45 -10.37 16.73
C ILE A 485 6.86 -11.64 17.46
N ARG A 486 6.65 -11.70 18.77
CA ARG A 486 6.89 -12.90 19.56
C ARG A 486 5.56 -13.40 20.10
N LYS A 487 4.95 -14.40 19.48
CA LYS A 487 3.77 -15.05 20.08
C LYS A 487 3.63 -16.48 19.58
N GLU A 488 3.38 -17.40 20.50
CA GLU A 488 2.65 -18.62 20.19
C GLU A 488 1.21 -18.20 19.84
N GLY A 489 0.77 -18.34 18.57
CA GLY A 489 -0.56 -17.87 18.14
C GLY A 489 -0.74 -16.35 17.85
N SER A 490 0.27 -15.70 17.26
CA SER A 490 0.38 -14.35 16.60
C SER A 490 -0.75 -13.29 16.65
N PRO A 491 -0.43 -11.98 16.81
CA PRO A 491 -1.31 -10.86 16.43
C PRO A 491 -1.47 -10.70 14.90
N GLU A 492 -2.60 -10.14 14.47
CA GLU A 492 -3.07 -10.12 13.07
C GLU A 492 -2.54 -8.96 12.19
N VAL A 493 -2.07 -7.84 12.75
CA VAL A 493 -1.45 -6.75 11.95
C VAL A 493 -0.38 -6.09 12.80
N VAL A 494 0.80 -5.90 12.23
CA VAL A 494 1.91 -5.16 12.82
C VAL A 494 2.63 -4.42 11.71
N TYR A 495 2.59 -3.10 11.75
CA TYR A 495 3.35 -2.23 10.88
C TYR A 495 4.03 -1.17 11.73
N GLY A 496 5.21 -0.72 11.31
CA GLY A 496 5.87 0.42 11.93
C GLY A 496 6.66 1.22 10.91
N LYS A 497 7.00 2.46 11.27
CA LYS A 497 7.94 3.30 10.54
C LYS A 497 8.79 4.09 11.52
N VAL A 498 9.99 4.43 11.08
CA VAL A 498 10.98 5.16 11.86
C VAL A 498 11.23 6.49 11.18
N GLY A 499 11.13 7.58 11.93
CA GLY A 499 11.51 8.92 11.51
C GLY A 499 12.00 9.72 12.72
N GLU A 500 11.30 10.80 13.08
CA GLU A 500 11.53 11.54 14.32
C GLU A 500 11.29 10.71 15.58
N GLY A 501 10.45 9.69 15.46
CA GLY A 501 10.20 8.67 16.47
C GLY A 501 9.82 7.35 15.81
N PHE A 502 9.31 6.43 16.62
CA PHE A 502 8.83 5.14 16.16
C PHE A 502 7.31 5.15 16.16
N GLU A 503 6.73 5.06 14.99
CA GLU A 503 5.31 4.85 14.83
C GLU A 503 5.01 3.39 14.59
N PHE A 504 3.86 2.94 15.09
CA PHE A 504 3.38 1.59 14.84
C PHE A 504 1.86 1.50 14.88
N LYS A 505 1.33 0.45 14.26
CA LYS A 505 -0.04 -0.01 14.47
C LYS A 505 -0.08 -1.51 14.77
N ILE A 506 -0.94 -1.90 15.70
CA ILE A 506 -1.13 -3.28 16.12
C ILE A 506 -2.62 -3.57 16.26
N LYS A 507 -3.09 -4.66 15.67
CA LYS A 507 -4.44 -5.16 15.93
C LYS A 507 -4.51 -5.86 17.29
N ILE A 508 -5.32 -5.33 18.21
CA ILE A 508 -5.59 -5.88 19.53
C ILE A 508 -6.86 -6.73 19.47
N PRO A 509 -6.87 -7.99 19.94
CA PRO A 509 -8.08 -8.80 19.91
C PRO A 509 -9.22 -8.16 20.71
N LYS A 510 -10.41 -8.05 20.10
CA LYS A 510 -11.62 -7.44 20.72
C LYS A 510 -11.97 -8.03 22.09
N SER A 511 -11.71 -9.33 22.26
CA SER A 511 -12.00 -10.07 23.50
C SER A 511 -10.83 -10.14 24.48
N ASP A 512 -9.74 -9.39 24.30
CA ASP A 512 -8.62 -9.40 25.23
C ASP A 512 -8.88 -8.41 26.37
N PRO A 513 -9.29 -8.86 27.58
CA PRO A 513 -9.62 -7.97 28.68
C PRO A 513 -8.37 -7.51 29.44
N LYS A 514 -7.18 -7.99 29.05
CA LYS A 514 -6.00 -7.89 29.89
C LYS A 514 -5.24 -6.58 29.62
N PRO A 515 -4.82 -5.88 30.68
CA PRO A 515 -4.00 -4.68 30.55
C PRO A 515 -2.68 -5.01 29.85
N LYS A 516 -2.27 -4.09 28.97
CA LYS A 516 -1.02 -4.21 28.20
C LYS A 516 0.05 -3.31 28.80
N LYS A 517 1.30 -3.76 28.71
CA LYS A 517 2.48 -3.05 29.20
C LYS A 517 3.52 -2.91 28.11
N LEU A 518 4.06 -1.70 27.96
CA LEU A 518 5.27 -1.47 27.18
C LEU A 518 6.50 -1.70 28.06
N ILE A 519 7.40 -2.57 27.62
CA ILE A 519 8.54 -3.03 28.41
C ILE A 519 9.85 -2.91 27.59
N PRO A 520 10.86 -2.13 28.04
CA PRO A 520 12.19 -2.15 27.43
C PRO A 520 12.95 -3.45 27.73
N ILE A 521 13.66 -4.01 26.75
CA ILE A 521 14.41 -5.27 26.84
C ILE A 521 15.76 -5.10 26.12
N LEU A 522 16.87 -5.46 26.78
CA LEU A 522 18.22 -5.42 26.20
C LEU A 522 18.78 -6.84 25.97
N ARG A 523 19.15 -7.18 24.72
CA ARG A 523 19.62 -8.54 24.36
C ARG A 523 21.14 -8.56 24.10
N LYS A 524 21.89 -9.05 25.09
CA LYS A 524 23.37 -9.15 25.00
C LYS A 524 23.88 -10.41 24.29
N THR A 525 23.28 -11.59 24.46
CA THR A 525 23.74 -12.84 23.81
C THR A 525 22.57 -13.82 23.57
N GLU A 526 22.80 -14.94 22.88
CA GLU A 526 21.77 -15.95 22.56
C GLU A 526 21.17 -16.63 23.81
N ASN A 527 21.84 -16.59 24.97
CA ASN A 527 21.49 -17.41 26.13
C ASN A 527 21.52 -16.68 27.50
N VAL A 528 21.45 -15.35 27.57
CA VAL A 528 21.47 -14.67 28.88
C VAL A 528 20.26 -13.76 29.06
N GLY A 529 19.39 -14.17 29.99
CA GLY A 529 18.28 -13.40 30.49
C GLY A 529 18.71 -12.35 31.51
N PHE A 530 18.68 -11.08 31.11
CA PHE A 530 18.63 -9.96 32.06
C PHE A 530 17.23 -9.35 31.97
N TRP A 531 16.29 -9.94 32.72
CA TRP A 531 14.83 -9.67 32.63
C TRP A 531 14.25 -8.98 33.87
N ARG A 532 14.99 -8.12 34.59
CA ARG A 532 14.59 -7.75 35.97
C ARG A 532 14.40 -6.27 36.29
N ASP A 533 14.68 -5.33 35.39
CA ASP A 533 14.54 -3.91 35.70
C ASP A 533 13.66 -3.21 34.67
N TYR A 534 12.35 -3.11 34.95
CA TYR A 534 11.35 -2.53 34.04
C TYR A 534 10.63 -1.35 34.69
N ILE A 535 10.32 -0.32 33.90
CA ILE A 535 9.26 0.64 34.22
C ILE A 535 8.08 0.32 33.30
N PRO A 536 6.99 -0.25 33.81
CA PRO A 536 5.81 -0.50 32.99
C PRO A 536 5.07 0.81 32.69
N ILE A 537 4.76 1.07 31.42
CA ILE A 537 3.63 1.94 31.07
C ILE A 537 2.38 1.09 31.10
N GLU A 538 1.42 1.41 31.96
CA GLU A 538 0.09 0.82 31.93
C GLU A 538 -0.77 1.53 30.89
N ILE A 539 -1.27 0.75 29.93
CA ILE A 539 -2.23 1.20 28.94
C ILE A 539 -3.58 0.70 29.39
N GLU A 540 -4.35 1.56 30.05
CA GLU A 540 -5.73 1.30 30.41
C GLU A 540 -6.60 1.37 29.15
N LYS A 541 -7.54 0.42 29.01
CA LYS A 541 -8.57 0.47 27.96
C LYS A 541 -9.36 1.77 28.07
#